data_AF-A0A7C6HUW5-F1
#
_entry.id   AF-A0A7C6HUW5-F1
#
_cell.length_a   1.000
_cell.length_b   1.000
_cell.length_c   1.000
_cell.angle_alpha   90.00
_cell.angle_beta   90.00
_cell.angle_gamma   90.00
#
_symmetry.space_group_name_H-M   'P 1'
#
loop_
_entity.id
_entity.type
_entity.pdbx_description
1 polymer ?
#
loop_
_entity_poly.entity_id
_entity_poly.type
_entity_poly.pdbx_seq_one_letter_code
_entity_poly.pdbx_strand_id
1 'polypeptide(L)'
;MYQVETQAITPLTVIEVLTSSDGMTGYIKLTKQGENPPPATKEQMMEALKANQIIYGIKESSLEKLAVRPIYNIKIDVAKGLPPVNGKDGEIVYYVKRDSEYQPEYSLEGTVDYKNIDYFQIVKKDQILAEIIKETEGTEGMTIFGTAIPARNGRRPPSPVGKNTHLIQNDTLLVADCDGVIRFIRDNIDVNEVLKINSSIDQLTGNINFSGDVSIEGDICDGFSVNSGGNVIVKGVVEDAAINAAGNVHISNGINGGGDNKIIVGGDLRCKYIEHANIHVDGNIYVDYIIDSKVTCMGNIVLSGSRELIIGGEIKVLGELLAKDIGSPSERTTKIEMIGIKIIDKDKILMLTKERDELKKRQQTIVESAMKLSKNRMSSEDDIAEKIAMVKKQSLIIKDRIELLNNQIHQLENEWSMEYPGSISCKRRLYQGVKISFGEERFHFELNNLEHCKIFWCDGKIIQGTL
;
A
#
# COMPACT_ATOMS: atom_id res chain seq x y z
N MET A 1 20.69 89.00 31.87
CA MET A 1 21.34 87.69 31.98
C MET A 1 20.28 86.69 32.40
N TYR A 2 19.96 85.73 31.55
CA TYR A 2 19.10 84.60 31.88
C TYR A 2 19.83 83.70 32.88
N GLN A 3 19.20 83.39 34.02
CA GLN A 3 19.56 82.23 34.83
C GLN A 3 18.35 81.30 34.86
N VAL A 4 18.60 80.09 34.37
CA VAL A 4 17.65 79.01 34.15
C VAL A 4 17.18 78.50 35.51
N GLU A 5 15.87 78.53 35.76
CA GLU A 5 15.25 77.88 36.90
C GLU A 5 15.44 76.36 36.79
N THR A 6 16.38 75.81 37.55
CA THR A 6 16.44 74.38 37.84
C THR A 6 15.25 74.00 38.71
N GLN A 7 14.19 73.48 38.09
CA GLN A 7 13.08 72.84 38.80
C GLN A 7 13.63 71.71 39.69
N ALA A 8 13.34 71.77 40.99
CA ALA A 8 13.64 70.71 41.92
C ALA A 8 12.83 69.46 41.55
N ILE A 9 13.52 68.41 41.10
CA ILE A 9 12.91 67.13 40.74
C ILE A 9 12.49 66.44 42.04
N THR A 10 11.19 66.29 42.27
CA THR A 10 10.66 65.51 43.39
C THR A 10 11.10 64.05 43.23
N PRO A 11 11.65 63.42 44.29
CA PRO A 11 12.13 62.06 44.19
C PRO A 11 10.95 61.10 43.99
N LEU A 12 10.99 60.32 42.91
CA LEU A 12 9.91 59.42 42.50
C LEU A 12 10.47 58.04 42.11
N THR A 13 9.74 56.98 42.48
CA THR A 13 9.97 55.64 41.94
C THR A 13 9.16 55.49 40.64
N VAL A 14 9.85 55.34 39.51
CA VAL A 14 9.23 55.12 38.21
C VAL A 14 8.95 53.64 38.00
N ILE A 15 7.71 53.30 37.66
CA ILE A 15 7.27 51.94 37.34
C ILE A 15 7.26 51.80 35.82
N GLU A 16 8.24 51.09 35.27
CA GLU A 16 8.29 50.73 33.86
C GLU A 16 7.67 49.35 33.67
N VAL A 17 6.60 49.26 32.88
CA VAL A 17 5.96 47.99 32.52
C VAL A 17 6.47 47.56 31.16
N LEU A 18 6.94 46.31 31.10
CA LEU A 18 7.49 45.72 29.88
C LEU A 18 6.76 44.41 29.60
N THR A 19 6.66 44.04 28.33
CA THR A 19 6.02 42.80 27.90
C THR A 19 6.97 42.01 26.98
N SER A 20 6.83 40.68 26.98
CA SER A 20 7.49 39.85 25.98
C SER A 20 6.82 40.02 24.61
N SER A 21 7.58 39.83 23.53
CA SER A 21 7.09 39.99 22.15
C SER A 21 5.96 39.03 21.77
N ASP A 22 5.86 37.88 22.46
CA ASP A 22 4.80 36.88 22.30
C ASP A 22 3.54 37.19 23.14
N GLY A 23 3.56 38.26 23.95
CA GLY A 23 2.44 38.62 24.83
C GLY A 23 2.18 37.63 25.98
N MET A 24 3.13 36.73 26.27
CA MET A 24 2.97 35.69 27.29
C MET A 24 3.52 36.06 28.66
N THR A 25 4.37 37.08 28.78
CA THR A 25 4.98 37.47 30.06
C THR A 25 4.97 38.98 30.24
N GLY A 26 4.49 39.44 31.39
CA GLY A 26 4.52 40.83 31.81
C GLY A 26 5.57 41.04 32.90
N TYR A 27 6.33 42.12 32.79
CA TYR A 27 7.42 42.48 33.68
C TYR A 27 7.20 43.87 34.27
N ILE A 28 7.63 44.06 35.52
CA ILE A 28 7.83 45.38 36.11
C ILE A 28 9.32 45.60 36.33
N LYS A 29 9.78 46.81 36.01
CA LYS A 29 11.10 47.31 36.36
C LYS A 29 10.93 48.62 37.11
N LEU A 30 11.47 48.68 38.33
CA LEU A 30 11.45 49.88 39.16
C LEU A 30 12.74 50.69 38.96
N THR A 31 12.62 52.00 38.82
CA THR A 31 13.76 52.92 38.64
C THR A 31 13.65 54.08 39.62
N LYS A 32 14.77 54.51 40.22
CA LYS A 32 14.79 55.67 41.11
C LYS A 32 15.07 56.94 40.32
N GLN A 33 14.28 58.00 40.57
CA GLN A 33 14.63 59.37 40.20
C GLN A 33 14.75 60.20 41.49
N GLY A 34 15.86 60.91 41.66
CA GLY A 34 16.16 61.65 42.89
C GLY A 34 16.69 60.81 44.05
N GLU A 35 17.06 61.46 45.15
CA GLU A 35 17.55 60.79 46.35
C GLU A 35 16.39 60.23 47.18
N ASN A 36 16.50 58.94 47.53
CA ASN A 36 15.61 58.21 48.44
C ASN A 36 14.08 58.36 48.17
N PRO A 37 13.60 58.04 46.94
CA PRO A 37 12.19 58.10 46.62
C PRO A 37 11.37 57.09 47.42
N PRO A 38 10.09 57.38 47.72
CA PRO A 38 9.20 56.42 48.37
C PRO A 38 9.05 55.15 47.49
N PRO A 39 8.94 53.95 48.11
CA PRO A 39 8.74 52.71 47.38
C PRO A 39 7.37 52.69 46.68
N ALA A 40 7.30 52.04 45.52
CA ALA A 40 6.05 51.85 44.79
C ALA A 40 5.12 50.89 45.56
N THR A 41 3.84 51.24 45.69
CA THR A 41 2.85 50.38 46.37
C THR A 41 2.30 49.30 45.43
N LYS A 42 1.65 48.27 46.00
CA LYS A 42 0.97 47.21 45.22
C LYS A 42 -0.09 47.81 44.30
N GLU A 43 -0.83 48.79 44.79
CA GLU A 43 -1.91 49.47 44.07
C GLU A 43 -1.34 50.25 42.87
N GLN A 44 -0.26 51.01 43.06
CA GLN A 44 0.42 51.73 41.98
C GLN A 44 0.95 50.78 40.90
N MET A 45 1.50 49.64 41.30
CA MET A 45 1.96 48.61 40.35
C MET A 45 0.80 47.93 39.62
N MET A 46 -0.32 47.65 40.30
CA MET A 46 -1.51 47.10 39.66
C MET A 46 -2.16 48.09 38.68
N GLU A 47 -2.23 49.38 39.02
CA GLU A 47 -2.69 50.42 38.10
C GLU A 47 -1.79 50.55 36.88
N ALA A 48 -0.46 50.49 37.07
CA ALA A 48 0.48 50.52 35.95
C ALA A 48 0.32 49.30 35.03
N LEU A 49 0.11 48.09 35.58
CA LEU A 49 -0.17 46.89 34.78
C LEU A 49 -1.48 47.03 33.99
N LYS A 50 -2.54 47.52 34.65
CA LYS A 50 -3.85 47.73 34.02
C LYS A 50 -3.79 48.80 32.92
N ALA A 51 -3.06 49.89 33.14
CA ALA A 51 -2.84 50.94 32.14
C ALA A 51 -2.11 50.42 30.90
N ASN A 52 -1.26 49.40 31.05
CA ASN A 52 -0.57 48.70 29.97
C ASN A 52 -1.34 47.46 29.46
N GLN A 53 -2.64 47.37 29.77
CA GLN A 53 -3.55 46.30 29.35
C GLN A 53 -3.16 44.89 29.82
N ILE A 54 -2.29 44.76 30.82
CA ILE A 54 -1.99 43.47 31.46
C ILE A 54 -3.10 43.17 32.46
N ILE A 55 -4.00 42.27 32.09
CA ILE A 55 -5.23 41.97 32.83
C ILE A 55 -5.36 40.50 33.24
N TYR A 56 -4.51 39.62 32.70
CA TYR A 56 -4.57 38.17 32.94
C TYR A 56 -3.25 37.64 33.50
N GLY A 57 -3.35 36.64 34.39
CA GLY A 57 -2.19 35.90 34.89
C GLY A 57 -1.27 36.70 35.82
N ILE A 58 -1.77 37.76 36.47
CA ILE A 58 -1.01 38.61 37.39
C ILE A 58 -0.63 37.81 38.64
N LYS A 59 0.66 37.78 38.95
CA LYS A 59 1.22 37.14 40.14
C LYS A 59 1.21 38.12 41.30
N GLU A 60 0.10 38.21 42.02
CA GLU A 60 -0.03 39.14 43.16
C GLU A 60 1.08 38.98 44.20
N SER A 61 1.51 37.75 44.47
CA SER A 61 2.62 37.46 45.39
C SER A 61 3.95 38.09 44.96
N SER A 62 4.16 38.30 43.66
CA SER A 62 5.36 38.98 43.14
C SER A 62 5.28 40.48 43.34
N LEU A 63 4.08 41.07 43.21
CA LEU A 63 3.82 42.48 43.47
C LEU A 63 3.96 42.83 44.95
N GLU A 64 3.44 41.98 45.84
CA GLU A 64 3.56 42.16 47.30
C GLU A 64 5.03 42.14 47.75
N LYS A 65 5.80 41.18 47.23
CA LYS A 65 7.25 41.12 47.51
C LYS A 65 7.98 42.36 47.02
N LEU A 66 7.62 42.87 45.84
CA LEU A 66 8.18 44.10 45.27
C LEU A 66 7.81 45.36 46.07
N ALA A 67 6.62 45.41 46.65
CA ALA A 67 6.18 46.55 47.47
C ALA A 67 6.92 46.59 48.82
N VAL A 68 7.16 45.42 49.44
CA VAL A 68 7.85 45.31 50.74
C VAL A 68 9.37 45.43 50.59
N ARG A 69 9.95 44.83 49.54
CA ARG A 69 11.39 44.85 49.25
C ARG A 69 11.62 45.20 47.77
N PRO A 70 11.65 46.50 47.43
CA PRO A 70 11.79 46.92 46.04
C PRO A 70 13.17 46.57 45.50
N ILE A 71 13.16 45.89 44.35
CA ILE A 71 14.36 45.57 43.57
C ILE A 71 14.38 46.51 42.37
N TYR A 72 15.43 47.34 42.28
CA TYR A 72 15.54 48.36 41.25
C TYR A 72 16.39 47.88 40.07
N ASN A 73 16.11 48.45 38.89
CA ASN A 73 16.83 48.23 37.63
C ASN A 73 16.84 46.79 37.10
N ILE A 74 16.02 45.90 37.66
CA ILE A 74 15.87 44.50 37.23
C ILE A 74 14.42 44.27 36.78
N LYS A 75 14.24 43.53 35.69
CA LYS A 75 12.91 43.11 35.22
C LYS A 75 12.43 41.93 36.06
N ILE A 76 11.26 42.05 36.66
CA ILE A 76 10.65 40.98 37.46
C ILE A 76 9.36 40.52 36.79
N ASP A 77 9.21 39.22 36.58
CA ASP A 77 8.00 38.58 36.06
C ASP A 77 6.83 38.78 37.00
N VAL A 78 5.86 39.57 36.59
CA VAL A 78 4.66 39.88 37.39
C VAL A 78 3.36 39.42 36.75
N ALA A 79 3.39 38.98 35.48
CA ALA A 79 2.26 38.32 34.84
C ALA A 79 2.71 37.19 33.91
N LYS A 80 1.94 36.11 33.82
CA LYS A 80 2.15 35.01 32.85
C LYS A 80 0.84 34.58 32.20
N GLY A 81 0.82 34.55 30.87
CA GLY A 81 -0.26 33.98 30.09
C GLY A 81 -0.31 32.45 30.23
N LEU A 82 -1.43 31.87 29.80
CA LEU A 82 -1.66 30.44 29.72
C LEU A 82 -1.34 29.96 28.29
N PRO A 83 -0.33 29.11 28.06
CA PRO A 83 -0.05 28.62 26.71
C PRO A 83 -1.18 27.69 26.21
N PRO A 84 -1.51 27.70 24.91
CA PRO A 84 -2.47 26.74 24.35
C PRO A 84 -1.89 25.33 24.38
N VAL A 85 -2.75 24.33 24.56
CA VAL A 85 -2.38 22.91 24.46
C VAL A 85 -3.10 22.31 23.26
N ASN A 86 -2.34 21.86 22.26
CA ASN A 86 -2.94 21.18 21.11
C ASN A 86 -3.49 19.81 21.51
N GLY A 87 -4.61 19.45 20.91
CA GLY A 87 -5.15 18.10 20.94
C GLY A 87 -4.21 17.12 20.25
N LYS A 88 -4.27 15.87 20.70
CA LYS A 88 -3.63 14.70 20.07
C LYS A 88 -4.55 14.11 19.02
N ASP A 89 -3.97 13.75 17.88
CA ASP A 89 -4.65 12.98 16.82
C ASP A 89 -5.10 11.63 17.37
N GLY A 90 -6.24 11.15 16.87
CA GLY A 90 -6.69 9.79 17.18
C GLY A 90 -5.94 8.76 16.35
N GLU A 91 -5.91 7.53 16.86
CA GLU A 91 -5.20 6.41 16.23
C GLU A 91 -6.06 5.14 16.27
N ILE A 92 -5.71 4.18 15.42
CA ILE A 92 -6.37 2.87 15.38
C ILE A 92 -5.37 1.83 15.86
N VAL A 93 -5.78 1.08 16.89
CA VAL A 93 -5.05 -0.08 17.39
C VAL A 93 -5.71 -1.32 16.81
N TYR A 94 -4.99 -2.04 15.96
CA TYR A 94 -5.46 -3.28 15.37
C TYR A 94 -5.14 -4.47 16.29
N TYR A 95 -6.13 -5.33 16.54
CA TYR A 95 -5.95 -6.60 17.26
C TYR A 95 -5.78 -7.80 16.30
N VAL A 96 -5.87 -7.56 15.00
CA VAL A 96 -5.66 -8.54 13.92
C VAL A 96 -4.49 -8.09 13.03
N LYS A 97 -3.69 -9.05 12.56
CA LYS A 97 -2.48 -8.78 11.74
C LYS A 97 -2.82 -8.60 10.25
N ARG A 98 -2.10 -7.73 9.56
CA ARG A 98 -2.19 -7.59 8.09
C ARG A 98 -1.50 -8.75 7.38
N ASP A 99 -1.93 -9.07 6.15
CA ASP A 99 -1.35 -10.16 5.35
C ASP A 99 0.18 -10.01 5.16
N SER A 100 0.67 -8.77 5.05
CA SER A 100 2.09 -8.45 4.91
C SER A 100 2.92 -8.69 6.17
N GLU A 101 2.29 -8.90 7.32
CA GLU A 101 2.95 -9.16 8.61
C GLU A 101 3.17 -10.66 8.86
N TYR A 102 2.67 -11.54 7.99
CA TYR A 102 3.01 -12.97 8.03
C TYR A 102 4.42 -13.20 7.50
N GLN A 103 5.41 -12.98 8.37
CA GLN A 103 6.75 -13.46 8.16
C GLN A 103 6.90 -14.88 8.72
N PRO A 104 7.60 -15.78 8.02
CA PRO A 104 8.00 -17.04 8.62
C PRO A 104 8.88 -16.78 9.85
N GLU A 105 8.48 -17.29 11.02
CA GLU A 105 9.36 -17.29 12.18
C GLU A 105 10.48 -18.32 11.95
N TYR A 106 11.72 -17.83 12.00
CA TYR A 106 12.91 -18.68 11.95
C TYR A 106 13.12 -19.30 13.32
N SER A 107 13.27 -20.62 13.40
CA SER A 107 13.73 -21.25 14.63
C SER A 107 15.19 -20.87 14.92
N LEU A 108 15.62 -21.03 16.18
CA LEU A 108 17.01 -20.82 16.62
C LEU A 108 18.04 -21.70 15.86
N GLU A 109 17.59 -22.75 15.16
CA GLU A 109 18.43 -23.63 14.33
C GLU A 109 18.40 -23.28 12.83
N GLY A 110 17.77 -22.17 12.43
CA GLY A 110 17.70 -21.73 11.03
C GLY A 110 16.72 -22.55 10.17
N THR A 111 15.99 -23.50 10.75
CA THR A 111 14.82 -24.13 10.14
C THR A 111 13.62 -23.21 10.31
N VAL A 112 13.02 -22.83 9.18
CA VAL A 112 11.78 -22.06 9.17
C VAL A 112 10.64 -22.95 9.67
N ASP A 113 10.03 -22.59 10.80
CA ASP A 113 8.91 -23.36 11.36
C ASP A 113 7.61 -22.93 10.68
N TYR A 114 7.34 -23.51 9.51
CA TYR A 114 6.07 -23.30 8.80
C TYR A 114 4.86 -23.95 9.51
N LYS A 115 5.02 -24.61 10.67
CA LYS A 115 3.90 -25.30 11.35
C LYS A 115 2.91 -24.35 12.02
N ASN A 116 3.31 -23.12 12.38
CA ASN A 116 2.52 -22.22 13.22
C ASN A 116 2.19 -20.87 12.56
N ILE A 117 2.30 -20.77 11.23
CA ILE A 117 1.84 -19.58 10.50
C ILE A 117 0.36 -19.82 10.16
N ASP A 118 -0.55 -19.41 11.04
CA ASP A 118 -1.98 -19.33 10.71
C ASP A 118 -2.16 -18.22 9.66
N TYR A 119 -1.90 -18.55 8.40
CA TYR A 119 -1.88 -17.64 7.24
C TYR A 119 -3.19 -16.84 7.05
N PHE A 120 -4.26 -17.31 7.68
CA PHE A 120 -5.57 -16.70 7.69
C PHE A 120 -6.04 -16.57 9.13
N GLN A 121 -6.42 -15.35 9.51
CA GLN A 121 -7.01 -15.10 10.81
C GLN A 121 -8.51 -15.36 10.74
N ILE A 122 -8.92 -16.51 11.26
CA ILE A 122 -10.33 -16.81 11.45
C ILE A 122 -10.81 -16.08 12.71
N VAL A 123 -11.87 -15.32 12.56
CA VAL A 123 -12.55 -14.60 13.65
C VAL A 123 -13.95 -15.14 13.84
N LYS A 124 -14.45 -15.01 15.06
CA LYS A 124 -15.85 -15.30 15.37
C LYS A 124 -16.69 -14.04 15.31
N LYS A 125 -17.99 -14.22 15.10
CA LYS A 125 -18.98 -13.18 15.30
C LYS A 125 -18.79 -12.52 16.68
N ASP A 126 -18.94 -11.21 16.71
CA ASP A 126 -18.78 -10.33 17.87
C ASP A 126 -17.34 -10.22 18.42
N GLN A 127 -16.34 -10.83 17.77
CA GLN A 127 -14.93 -10.66 18.14
C GLN A 127 -14.45 -9.23 17.82
N ILE A 128 -13.71 -8.63 18.76
CA ILE A 128 -13.10 -7.30 18.60
C ILE A 128 -11.88 -7.41 17.67
N LEU A 129 -11.87 -6.57 16.63
CA LEU A 129 -10.86 -6.57 15.56
C LEU A 129 -9.91 -5.38 15.67
N ALA A 130 -10.42 -4.23 16.08
CA ALA A 130 -9.64 -3.00 16.26
C ALA A 130 -10.32 -2.04 17.25
N GLU A 131 -9.54 -1.11 17.77
CA GLU A 131 -9.97 -0.03 18.65
C GLU A 131 -9.55 1.34 18.09
N ILE A 132 -10.48 2.29 18.10
CA ILE A 132 -10.29 3.67 17.71
C ILE A 132 -10.07 4.49 18.98
N ILE A 133 -8.84 4.93 19.18
CA ILE A 133 -8.47 5.92 20.19
C ILE A 133 -8.86 7.29 19.61
N LYS A 134 -9.89 7.92 20.19
CA LYS A 134 -10.42 9.20 19.72
C LYS A 134 -9.42 10.34 19.86
N GLU A 135 -9.54 11.31 18.96
CA GLU A 135 -8.83 12.57 19.05
C GLU A 135 -9.20 13.34 20.32
N THR A 136 -8.28 14.17 20.79
CA THR A 136 -8.55 15.09 21.91
C THR A 136 -8.70 16.51 21.41
N GLU A 137 -9.55 17.29 22.10
CA GLU A 137 -9.69 18.71 21.83
C GLU A 137 -8.48 19.48 22.34
N GLY A 138 -8.09 20.52 21.60
CA GLY A 138 -7.09 21.46 22.09
C GLY A 138 -7.71 22.40 23.13
N THR A 139 -6.94 22.80 24.13
CA THR A 139 -7.36 23.83 25.09
C THR A 139 -6.77 25.18 24.71
N GLU A 140 -7.63 26.18 24.54
CA GLU A 140 -7.19 27.53 24.21
C GLU A 140 -6.28 28.10 25.30
N GLY A 141 -5.24 28.80 24.84
CA GLY A 141 -4.39 29.60 25.71
C GLY A 141 -4.98 30.99 25.92
N MET A 142 -4.29 31.79 26.73
CA MET A 142 -4.65 33.17 27.02
C MET A 142 -3.37 34.00 27.19
N THR A 143 -3.23 35.08 26.43
CA THR A 143 -2.15 36.05 26.63
C THR A 143 -2.34 36.84 27.93
N ILE A 144 -1.31 37.56 28.38
CA ILE A 144 -1.43 38.46 29.56
C ILE A 144 -2.42 39.63 29.32
N PHE A 145 -2.76 39.89 28.05
CA PHE A 145 -3.72 40.91 27.63
C PHE A 145 -5.17 40.42 27.62
N GLY A 146 -5.42 39.15 27.97
CA GLY A 146 -6.76 38.56 27.93
C GLY A 146 -7.25 38.22 26.52
N THR A 147 -6.36 38.15 25.52
CA THR A 147 -6.67 37.63 24.18
C THR A 147 -6.44 36.12 24.15
N ALA A 148 -7.45 35.37 23.70
CA ALA A 148 -7.39 33.92 23.55
C ALA A 148 -6.40 33.50 22.45
N ILE A 149 -5.68 32.40 22.68
CA ILE A 149 -4.75 31.81 21.72
C ILE A 149 -5.36 30.49 21.26
N PRO A 150 -5.76 30.36 19.97
CA PRO A 150 -6.44 29.15 19.51
C PRO A 150 -5.49 27.94 19.58
N ALA A 151 -6.01 26.83 20.08
CA ALA A 151 -5.35 25.53 19.99
C ALA A 151 -5.88 24.75 18.79
N ARG A 152 -5.08 23.81 18.29
CA ARG A 152 -5.52 22.88 17.25
C ARG A 152 -6.14 21.65 17.90
N ASN A 153 -7.30 21.24 17.42
CA ASN A 153 -7.87 19.94 17.77
C ASN A 153 -7.11 18.82 17.06
N GLY A 154 -7.06 17.65 17.69
CA GLY A 154 -6.55 16.45 17.03
C GLY A 154 -7.39 16.06 15.82
N ARG A 155 -6.78 15.35 14.88
CA ARG A 155 -7.44 14.82 13.69
C ARG A 155 -8.12 13.48 14.01
N ARG A 156 -9.30 13.29 13.44
CA ARG A 156 -9.99 12.00 13.46
C ARG A 156 -9.23 10.95 12.66
N PRO A 157 -9.06 9.73 13.19
CA PRO A 157 -8.53 8.62 12.42
C PRO A 157 -9.54 8.19 11.33
N PRO A 158 -9.09 7.61 10.21
CA PRO A 158 -9.98 7.02 9.22
C PRO A 158 -10.80 5.87 9.84
N SER A 159 -12.00 5.61 9.32
CA SER A 159 -12.81 4.50 9.81
C SER A 159 -12.22 3.17 9.33
N PRO A 160 -11.96 2.18 10.23
CA PRO A 160 -11.48 0.86 9.84
C PRO A 160 -12.60 -0.08 9.37
N VAL A 161 -13.86 0.39 9.29
CA VAL A 161 -15.03 -0.44 8.96
C VAL A 161 -14.96 -0.95 7.53
N GLY A 162 -15.03 -2.27 7.38
CA GLY A 162 -15.18 -2.96 6.11
C GLY A 162 -16.45 -3.82 6.07
N LYS A 163 -16.54 -4.73 5.10
CA LYS A 163 -17.68 -5.64 4.93
C LYS A 163 -17.81 -6.60 6.12
N ASN A 164 -19.03 -6.84 6.59
CA ASN A 164 -19.35 -7.70 7.72
C ASN A 164 -18.62 -7.30 9.02
N THR A 165 -18.44 -5.99 9.23
CA THR A 165 -17.96 -5.41 10.48
C THR A 165 -18.79 -4.19 10.83
N HIS A 166 -18.90 -3.89 12.12
CA HIS A 166 -19.53 -2.65 12.59
C HIS A 166 -18.83 -2.12 13.84
N LEU A 167 -19.07 -0.84 14.14
CA LEU A 167 -18.56 -0.21 15.36
C LEU A 167 -19.56 -0.32 16.50
N ILE A 168 -19.05 -0.59 17.70
CA ILE A 168 -19.80 -0.57 18.96
C ILE A 168 -19.14 0.42 19.94
N GLN A 169 -19.78 0.60 21.10
CA GLN A 169 -19.25 1.39 22.21
C GLN A 169 -18.93 2.84 21.78
N ASN A 170 -19.94 3.56 21.28
CA ASN A 170 -19.81 4.95 20.81
C ASN A 170 -18.78 5.11 19.69
N ASP A 171 -18.79 4.22 18.70
CA ASP A 171 -17.91 4.24 17.54
C ASP A 171 -16.41 4.10 17.88
N THR A 172 -16.08 3.27 18.89
CA THR A 172 -14.67 3.06 19.30
C THR A 172 -14.17 1.64 19.06
N LEU A 173 -15.01 0.62 19.17
CA LEU A 173 -14.57 -0.76 18.98
C LEU A 173 -15.14 -1.32 17.68
N LEU A 174 -14.28 -1.85 16.82
CA LEU A 174 -14.69 -2.57 15.61
C LEU A 174 -14.87 -4.06 15.94
N VAL A 175 -16.02 -4.62 15.59
CA VAL A 175 -16.35 -6.03 15.79
C VAL A 175 -16.80 -6.72 14.50
N ALA A 176 -16.64 -8.05 14.45
CA ALA A 176 -17.10 -8.89 13.34
C ALA A 176 -18.62 -9.18 13.40
N ASP A 177 -19.32 -9.12 12.27
CA ASP A 177 -20.76 -9.46 12.18
C ASP A 177 -21.02 -10.96 12.00
N CYS A 178 -20.02 -11.71 11.54
CA CYS A 178 -20.12 -13.14 11.27
C CYS A 178 -18.80 -13.87 11.59
N ASP A 179 -18.89 -15.20 11.64
CA ASP A 179 -17.69 -16.05 11.63
C ASP A 179 -17.06 -15.96 10.23
N GLY A 180 -15.75 -15.75 10.17
CA GLY A 180 -15.11 -15.51 8.89
C GLY A 180 -13.60 -15.36 8.94
N VAL A 181 -13.00 -15.15 7.78
CA VAL A 181 -11.57 -14.84 7.64
C VAL A 181 -11.40 -13.34 7.45
N ILE A 182 -10.43 -12.78 8.17
CA ILE A 182 -10.05 -11.37 8.06
C ILE A 182 -9.38 -11.12 6.72
N ARG A 183 -9.84 -10.06 6.04
CA ARG A 183 -9.22 -9.53 4.84
C ARG A 183 -9.03 -8.03 4.97
N PHE A 184 -7.81 -7.55 4.77
CA PHE A 184 -7.54 -6.12 4.71
C PHE A 184 -7.75 -5.59 3.30
N ILE A 185 -8.65 -4.62 3.14
CA ILE A 185 -8.79 -3.83 1.92
C ILE A 185 -8.33 -2.41 2.23
N ARG A 186 -7.07 -2.12 1.89
CA ARG A 186 -6.35 -0.89 2.29
C ARG A 186 -6.22 -0.80 3.82
N ASP A 187 -7.03 0.05 4.45
CA ASP A 187 -7.06 0.25 5.91
C ASP A 187 -8.36 -0.26 6.55
N ASN A 188 -9.27 -0.81 5.73
CA ASN A 188 -10.54 -1.37 6.17
C ASN A 188 -10.39 -2.86 6.42
N ILE A 189 -11.11 -3.35 7.43
CA ILE A 189 -11.16 -4.77 7.79
C ILE A 189 -12.47 -5.37 7.31
N ASP A 190 -12.38 -6.30 6.37
CA ASP A 190 -13.50 -7.11 5.91
C ASP A 190 -13.46 -8.48 6.60
N VAL A 191 -14.64 -9.03 6.90
CA VAL A 191 -14.79 -10.42 7.36
C VAL A 191 -15.52 -11.23 6.28
N ASN A 192 -14.79 -12.10 5.59
CA ASN A 192 -15.37 -13.01 4.61
C ASN A 192 -15.99 -14.22 5.31
N GLU A 193 -17.24 -14.57 4.99
CA GLU A 193 -17.89 -15.77 5.55
C GLU A 193 -17.05 -17.03 5.30
N VAL A 194 -16.93 -17.87 6.32
CA VAL A 194 -16.18 -19.12 6.26
C VAL A 194 -17.10 -20.33 6.49
N LEU A 195 -17.04 -21.31 5.58
CA LEU A 195 -17.61 -22.64 5.80
C LEU A 195 -16.57 -23.49 6.52
N LYS A 196 -16.83 -23.79 7.79
CA LYS A 196 -15.97 -24.66 8.60
C LYS A 196 -16.44 -26.11 8.57
N ILE A 197 -15.54 -27.01 8.17
CA ILE A 197 -15.75 -28.46 8.12
C ILE A 197 -14.79 -29.09 9.13
N ASN A 198 -15.33 -29.62 10.21
CA ASN A 198 -14.56 -30.18 11.34
C ASN A 198 -14.10 -31.63 11.11
N SER A 199 -14.13 -32.10 9.86
CA SER A 199 -13.80 -33.47 9.44
C SER A 199 -13.09 -33.46 8.08
N SER A 200 -12.70 -34.63 7.60
CA SER A 200 -12.21 -34.81 6.24
C SER A 200 -13.35 -34.73 5.22
N ILE A 201 -13.02 -34.32 4.00
CA ILE A 201 -13.92 -34.39 2.84
C ILE A 201 -13.83 -35.81 2.28
N ASP A 202 -14.87 -36.59 2.52
CA ASP A 202 -14.96 -38.00 2.19
C ASP A 202 -16.40 -38.35 1.73
N GLN A 203 -16.72 -39.65 1.69
CA GLN A 203 -18.05 -40.12 1.30
C GLN A 203 -19.18 -39.62 2.22
N LEU A 204 -18.89 -39.30 3.48
CA LEU A 204 -19.89 -38.80 4.43
C LEU A 204 -20.14 -37.31 4.24
N THR A 205 -19.08 -36.54 3.96
CA THR A 205 -19.17 -35.08 3.78
C THR A 205 -19.61 -34.71 2.36
N GLY A 206 -19.08 -35.40 1.36
CA GLY A 206 -19.31 -35.13 -0.06
C GLY A 206 -18.58 -33.89 -0.58
N ASN A 207 -18.78 -33.58 -1.87
CA ASN A 207 -18.16 -32.43 -2.53
C ASN A 207 -18.64 -31.10 -1.95
N ILE A 208 -17.74 -30.12 -1.89
CA ILE A 208 -18.02 -28.78 -1.34
C ILE A 208 -18.14 -27.76 -2.45
N ASN A 209 -19.17 -26.92 -2.38
CA ASN A 209 -19.34 -25.76 -3.25
C ASN A 209 -19.84 -24.58 -2.42
N PHE A 210 -18.99 -23.59 -2.20
CA PHE A 210 -19.27 -22.46 -1.32
C PHE A 210 -18.75 -21.15 -1.92
N SER A 211 -19.53 -20.07 -1.84
CA SER A 211 -19.15 -18.78 -2.43
C SER A 211 -18.14 -17.99 -1.59
N GLY A 212 -17.97 -18.32 -0.31
CA GLY A 212 -16.99 -17.71 0.59
C GLY A 212 -15.77 -18.60 0.81
N ASP A 213 -15.10 -18.37 1.93
CA ASP A 213 -13.89 -19.10 2.32
C ASP A 213 -14.26 -20.50 2.88
N VAL A 214 -13.41 -21.50 2.70
CA VAL A 214 -13.63 -22.87 3.18
C VAL A 214 -12.47 -23.27 4.08
N SER A 215 -12.77 -23.75 5.28
CA SER A 215 -11.78 -24.26 6.24
C SER A 215 -12.08 -25.71 6.59
N ILE A 216 -11.14 -26.60 6.31
CA ILE A 216 -11.25 -28.05 6.48
C ILE A 216 -10.21 -28.49 7.52
N GLU A 217 -10.68 -29.04 8.63
CA GLU A 217 -9.81 -29.54 9.71
C GLU A 217 -9.15 -30.88 9.37
N GLY A 218 -9.75 -31.65 8.45
CA GLY A 218 -9.24 -32.95 8.00
C GLY A 218 -8.54 -32.90 6.63
N ASP A 219 -8.52 -34.07 6.00
CA ASP A 219 -7.97 -34.29 4.66
C ASP A 219 -9.03 -34.02 3.58
N ILE A 220 -8.60 -33.85 2.34
CA ILE A 220 -9.49 -33.99 1.17
C ILE A 220 -9.13 -35.31 0.51
N CYS A 221 -10.01 -36.30 0.65
CA CYS A 221 -9.78 -37.64 0.13
C CYS A 221 -9.85 -37.72 -1.40
N ASP A 222 -9.26 -38.78 -1.94
CA ASP A 222 -9.25 -39.10 -3.37
C ASP A 222 -10.65 -39.03 -4.01
N GLY A 223 -10.72 -38.34 -5.15
CA GLY A 223 -11.92 -38.24 -5.98
C GLY A 223 -12.94 -37.19 -5.52
N PHE A 224 -12.67 -36.47 -4.42
CA PHE A 224 -13.54 -35.39 -3.95
C PHE A 224 -13.13 -34.03 -4.49
N SER A 225 -14.04 -33.06 -4.39
CA SER A 225 -13.85 -31.71 -4.90
C SER A 225 -14.28 -30.63 -3.92
N VAL A 226 -13.53 -29.53 -3.92
CA VAL A 226 -13.81 -28.31 -3.16
C VAL A 226 -13.78 -27.12 -4.11
N ASN A 227 -14.93 -26.50 -4.32
CA ASN A 227 -15.08 -25.24 -5.05
C ASN A 227 -15.37 -24.11 -4.06
N SER A 228 -14.50 -23.10 -4.04
CA SER A 228 -14.61 -21.92 -3.18
C SER A 228 -14.54 -20.63 -4.00
N GLY A 229 -15.49 -19.74 -3.78
CA GLY A 229 -15.44 -18.36 -4.29
C GLY A 229 -14.44 -17.46 -3.55
N GLY A 230 -13.74 -17.99 -2.55
CA GLY A 230 -12.72 -17.32 -1.75
C GLY A 230 -11.49 -18.20 -1.51
N ASN A 231 -10.98 -18.17 -0.29
CA ASN A 231 -9.80 -18.91 0.15
C ASN A 231 -10.15 -20.34 0.59
N VAL A 232 -9.20 -21.29 0.46
CA VAL A 232 -9.34 -22.66 0.98
C VAL A 232 -8.20 -22.97 1.95
N ILE A 233 -8.55 -23.46 3.14
CA ILE A 233 -7.63 -23.88 4.18
C ILE A 233 -7.86 -25.37 4.44
N VAL A 234 -6.81 -26.17 4.32
CA VAL A 234 -6.83 -27.61 4.62
C VAL A 234 -5.77 -27.89 5.67
N LYS A 235 -6.19 -28.31 6.87
CA LYS A 235 -5.25 -28.67 7.94
C LYS A 235 -4.62 -30.06 7.74
N GLY A 236 -5.26 -30.91 6.93
CA GLY A 236 -4.76 -32.22 6.53
C GLY A 236 -3.92 -32.24 5.24
N VAL A 237 -3.97 -33.38 4.55
CA VAL A 237 -3.38 -33.67 3.24
C VAL A 237 -4.47 -33.59 2.16
N VAL A 238 -4.06 -33.26 0.94
CA VAL A 238 -4.93 -33.36 -0.25
C VAL A 238 -4.49 -34.59 -1.03
N GLU A 239 -5.38 -35.58 -1.14
CA GLU A 239 -5.16 -36.85 -1.84
C GLU A 239 -5.97 -36.86 -3.13
N ASP A 240 -5.30 -36.91 -4.28
CA ASP A 240 -5.85 -36.87 -5.65
C ASP A 240 -7.24 -36.22 -5.77
N ALA A 241 -7.36 -34.97 -5.33
CA ALA A 241 -8.62 -34.25 -5.24
C ALA A 241 -8.61 -32.97 -6.07
N ALA A 242 -9.79 -32.53 -6.47
CA ALA A 242 -9.96 -31.30 -7.23
C ALA A 242 -10.23 -30.11 -6.31
N ILE A 243 -9.40 -29.07 -6.39
CA ILE A 243 -9.62 -27.82 -5.65
C ILE A 243 -9.73 -26.70 -6.67
N ASN A 244 -10.79 -25.90 -6.57
CA ASN A 244 -10.94 -24.67 -7.34
C ASN A 244 -11.23 -23.52 -6.38
N ALA A 245 -10.24 -22.67 -6.14
CA ALA A 245 -10.34 -21.55 -5.23
C ALA A 245 -10.10 -20.24 -5.99
N ALA A 246 -11.02 -19.29 -5.90
CA ALA A 246 -10.82 -17.97 -6.49
C ALA A 246 -9.75 -17.14 -5.74
N GLY A 247 -9.52 -17.44 -4.46
CA GLY A 247 -8.50 -16.82 -3.63
C GLY A 247 -7.26 -17.69 -3.41
N ASN A 248 -6.67 -17.56 -2.23
CA ASN A 248 -5.47 -18.27 -1.81
C ASN A 248 -5.80 -19.69 -1.31
N VAL A 249 -4.87 -20.63 -1.44
CA VAL A 249 -4.98 -21.98 -0.88
C VAL A 249 -3.82 -22.26 0.08
N HIS A 250 -4.15 -22.66 1.30
CA HIS A 250 -3.19 -23.12 2.28
C HIS A 250 -3.46 -24.56 2.70
N ILE A 251 -2.47 -25.42 2.54
CA ILE A 251 -2.52 -26.82 2.96
C ILE A 251 -1.41 -27.01 3.99
N SER A 252 -1.76 -27.31 5.24
CA SER A 252 -0.79 -27.44 6.33
C SER A 252 0.21 -28.57 6.11
N ASN A 253 -0.17 -29.60 5.35
CA ASN A 253 0.72 -30.68 4.92
C ASN A 253 1.00 -30.56 3.43
N GLY A 254 0.87 -31.63 2.65
CA GLY A 254 1.19 -31.59 1.24
C GLY A 254 0.06 -32.10 0.36
N ILE A 255 0.37 -32.14 -0.93
CA ILE A 255 -0.50 -32.61 -1.98
C ILE A 255 0.10 -33.92 -2.49
N ASN A 256 -0.68 -34.99 -2.41
CA ASN A 256 -0.40 -36.29 -2.99
C ASN A 256 -1.39 -36.52 -4.12
N GLY A 257 -0.98 -36.23 -5.35
CA GLY A 257 -1.76 -36.61 -6.52
C GLY A 257 -1.58 -38.09 -6.87
N GLY A 258 -1.96 -38.45 -8.09
CA GLY A 258 -1.83 -39.81 -8.60
C GLY A 258 -2.79 -40.13 -9.74
N GLY A 259 -3.81 -39.30 -9.94
CA GLY A 259 -4.78 -39.36 -11.02
C GLY A 259 -4.84 -38.08 -11.84
N ASP A 260 -6.02 -37.80 -12.39
CA ASP A 260 -6.26 -36.72 -13.37
C ASP A 260 -6.84 -35.44 -12.73
N ASN A 261 -7.02 -35.45 -11.41
CA ASN A 261 -7.58 -34.31 -10.68
C ASN A 261 -6.65 -33.09 -10.71
N LYS A 262 -7.25 -31.90 -10.72
CA LYS A 262 -6.52 -30.64 -10.87
C LYS A 262 -6.83 -29.69 -9.73
N ILE A 263 -5.78 -29.03 -9.25
CA ILE A 263 -5.85 -27.94 -8.29
C ILE A 263 -5.67 -26.61 -9.03
N ILE A 264 -6.64 -25.72 -8.93
CA ILE A 264 -6.70 -24.40 -9.57
C ILE A 264 -6.84 -23.35 -8.46
N VAL A 265 -5.89 -22.41 -8.44
CA VAL A 265 -5.78 -21.40 -7.39
C VAL A 265 -5.65 -20.01 -8.03
N GLY A 266 -6.62 -19.12 -7.78
CA GLY A 266 -6.61 -17.74 -8.30
C GLY A 266 -5.64 -16.81 -7.57
N GLY A 267 -5.22 -17.17 -6.35
CA GLY A 267 -4.23 -16.45 -5.55
C GLY A 267 -2.93 -17.25 -5.37
N ASP A 268 -2.36 -17.17 -4.16
CA ASP A 268 -1.15 -17.91 -3.77
C ASP A 268 -1.49 -19.32 -3.27
N LEU A 269 -0.60 -20.29 -3.55
CA LEU A 269 -0.63 -21.64 -2.99
C LEU A 269 0.51 -21.83 -1.98
N ARG A 270 0.20 -22.33 -0.79
CA ARG A 270 1.19 -22.71 0.22
C ARG A 270 0.96 -24.11 0.74
N CYS A 271 1.98 -24.95 0.68
CA CYS A 271 1.96 -26.30 1.22
C CYS A 271 3.38 -26.77 1.58
N LYS A 272 3.52 -27.89 2.28
CA LYS A 272 4.83 -28.49 2.59
C LYS A 272 5.43 -29.16 1.36
N TYR A 273 4.66 -29.94 0.62
CA TYR A 273 5.18 -30.68 -0.53
C TYR A 273 4.11 -30.88 -1.60
N ILE A 274 4.57 -31.09 -2.83
CA ILE A 274 3.74 -31.39 -3.99
C ILE A 274 4.31 -32.63 -4.66
N GLU A 275 3.56 -33.73 -4.66
CA GLU A 275 3.94 -35.00 -5.28
C GLU A 275 2.86 -35.46 -6.26
N HIS A 276 3.25 -35.87 -7.46
CA HIS A 276 2.34 -36.48 -8.46
C HIS A 276 1.08 -35.66 -8.81
N ALA A 277 1.12 -34.34 -8.68
CA ALA A 277 -0.06 -33.48 -8.78
C ALA A 277 -0.10 -32.63 -10.07
N ASN A 278 -1.32 -32.24 -10.48
CA ASN A 278 -1.55 -31.29 -11.56
C ASN A 278 -2.09 -29.97 -10.99
N ILE A 279 -1.28 -28.91 -11.04
CA ILE A 279 -1.55 -27.66 -10.33
C ILE A 279 -1.45 -26.47 -11.27
N HIS A 280 -2.40 -25.54 -11.16
CA HIS A 280 -2.38 -24.23 -11.79
C HIS A 280 -2.60 -23.13 -10.74
N VAL A 281 -1.69 -22.17 -10.67
CA VAL A 281 -1.70 -21.08 -9.69
C VAL A 281 -1.48 -19.75 -10.40
N ASP A 282 -2.40 -18.80 -10.21
CA ASP A 282 -2.29 -17.45 -10.78
C ASP A 282 -1.38 -16.52 -9.95
N GLY A 283 -1.25 -16.78 -8.65
CA GLY A 283 -0.29 -16.13 -7.77
C GLY A 283 1.04 -16.89 -7.63
N ASN A 284 1.60 -16.86 -6.44
CA ASN A 284 2.88 -17.49 -6.08
C ASN A 284 2.68 -18.88 -5.45
N ILE A 285 3.70 -19.73 -5.55
CA ILE A 285 3.76 -21.03 -4.89
C ILE A 285 4.88 -21.02 -3.85
N TYR A 286 4.54 -21.38 -2.61
CA TYR A 286 5.49 -21.56 -1.51
C TYR A 286 5.46 -23.02 -1.05
N VAL A 287 6.57 -23.73 -1.19
CA VAL A 287 6.65 -25.19 -0.96
C VAL A 287 8.03 -25.62 -0.46
N ASP A 288 8.17 -26.76 0.24
CA ASP A 288 9.50 -27.32 0.54
C ASP A 288 10.06 -28.01 -0.70
N TYR A 289 9.30 -28.92 -1.32
CA TYR A 289 9.76 -29.66 -2.49
C TYR A 289 8.64 -30.06 -3.45
N ILE A 290 9.01 -30.31 -4.71
CA ILE A 290 8.12 -30.75 -5.79
C ILE A 290 8.69 -32.01 -6.43
N ILE A 291 7.88 -33.07 -6.54
CA ILE A 291 8.24 -34.34 -7.18
C ILE A 291 7.20 -34.74 -8.24
N ASP A 292 7.66 -35.08 -9.44
CA ASP A 292 6.87 -35.63 -10.55
C ASP A 292 5.50 -34.98 -10.79
N SER A 293 5.46 -33.65 -10.67
CA SER A 293 4.23 -32.88 -10.74
C SER A 293 4.20 -32.03 -11.99
N LYS A 294 2.99 -31.75 -12.47
CA LYS A 294 2.73 -30.79 -13.53
C LYS A 294 2.25 -29.49 -12.91
N VAL A 295 3.15 -28.51 -12.79
CA VAL A 295 2.87 -27.25 -12.10
C VAL A 295 2.92 -26.11 -13.09
N THR A 296 1.91 -25.25 -13.08
CA THR A 296 1.88 -24.00 -13.84
C THR A 296 1.63 -22.85 -12.89
N CYS A 297 2.55 -21.88 -12.83
CA CYS A 297 2.51 -20.74 -11.92
C CYS A 297 2.68 -19.43 -12.69
N MET A 298 1.75 -18.48 -12.54
CA MET A 298 1.85 -17.15 -13.13
C MET A 298 2.63 -16.15 -12.24
N GLY A 299 2.92 -16.51 -10.98
CA GLY A 299 3.80 -15.76 -10.10
C GLY A 299 5.17 -16.41 -9.93
N ASN A 300 5.71 -16.33 -8.71
CA ASN A 300 6.98 -16.93 -8.33
C ASN A 300 6.77 -18.33 -7.71
N ILE A 301 7.71 -19.24 -7.94
CA ILE A 301 7.79 -20.53 -7.23
C ILE A 301 8.98 -20.47 -6.28
N VAL A 302 8.70 -20.43 -4.97
CA VAL A 302 9.72 -20.29 -3.93
C VAL A 302 9.78 -21.59 -3.13
N LEU A 303 10.89 -22.31 -3.30
CA LEU A 303 11.17 -23.50 -2.50
C LEU A 303 11.93 -23.10 -1.23
N SER A 304 11.33 -23.44 -0.09
CA SER A 304 11.84 -23.05 1.22
C SER A 304 11.47 -24.11 2.26
N GLY A 305 12.46 -24.62 3.00
CA GLY A 305 12.24 -25.72 3.92
C GLY A 305 13.48 -26.60 4.11
N SER A 306 13.26 -27.88 4.39
CA SER A 306 14.32 -28.82 4.71
C SER A 306 15.04 -29.37 3.46
N ARG A 307 14.30 -29.53 2.35
CA ARG A 307 14.78 -30.14 1.11
C ARG A 307 15.03 -29.11 0.01
N GLU A 308 14.10 -28.18 -0.19
CA GLU A 308 14.19 -27.11 -1.21
C GLU A 308 14.50 -27.62 -2.62
N LEU A 309 13.84 -28.69 -3.08
CA LEU A 309 14.21 -29.38 -4.33
C LEU A 309 13.06 -29.62 -5.31
N ILE A 310 13.41 -29.75 -6.59
CA ILE A 310 12.50 -30.16 -7.67
C ILE A 310 13.05 -31.40 -8.35
N ILE A 311 12.29 -32.50 -8.39
CA ILE A 311 12.69 -33.74 -9.06
C ILE A 311 11.57 -34.26 -9.96
N GLY A 312 11.81 -34.28 -11.26
CA GLY A 312 10.86 -34.83 -12.23
C GLY A 312 9.67 -33.90 -12.50
N GLY A 313 8.88 -34.27 -13.51
CA GLY A 313 7.67 -33.54 -13.89
C GLY A 313 7.89 -32.36 -14.85
N GLU A 314 6.88 -31.51 -14.94
CA GLU A 314 6.81 -30.37 -15.86
C GLU A 314 6.41 -29.11 -15.10
N ILE A 315 7.32 -28.15 -15.00
CA ILE A 315 7.10 -26.87 -14.33
C ILE A 315 7.03 -25.77 -15.38
N LYS A 316 5.96 -24.98 -15.35
CA LYS A 316 5.80 -23.75 -16.14
C LYS A 316 5.71 -22.57 -15.19
N VAL A 317 6.54 -21.55 -15.39
CA VAL A 317 6.60 -20.41 -14.46
C VAL A 317 6.79 -19.09 -15.21
N LEU A 318 6.01 -18.07 -14.85
CA LEU A 318 6.15 -16.72 -15.40
C LEU A 318 7.17 -15.88 -14.63
N GLY A 319 7.14 -15.95 -13.29
CA GLY A 319 8.05 -15.24 -12.40
C GLY A 319 9.34 -16.00 -12.11
N GLU A 320 9.89 -15.78 -10.92
CA GLU A 320 11.13 -16.44 -10.48
C GLU A 320 10.86 -17.83 -9.90
N LEU A 321 11.73 -18.79 -10.24
CA LEU A 321 11.83 -20.11 -9.60
C LEU A 321 13.08 -20.15 -8.74
N LEU A 322 12.91 -20.28 -7.43
CA LEU A 322 14.01 -20.35 -6.46
C LEU A 322 14.02 -21.72 -5.80
N ALA A 323 15.11 -22.48 -5.96
CA ALA A 323 15.31 -23.78 -5.32
C ALA A 323 16.77 -24.00 -4.91
N LYS A 324 17.00 -24.91 -3.97
CA LYS A 324 18.34 -25.36 -3.61
C LYS A 324 18.89 -26.35 -4.63
N ASP A 325 18.11 -27.37 -4.97
CA ASP A 325 18.49 -28.39 -5.94
C ASP A 325 17.41 -28.55 -7.01
N ILE A 326 17.81 -28.63 -8.28
CA ILE A 326 16.88 -28.82 -9.40
C ILE A 326 17.37 -30.00 -10.23
N GLY A 327 16.52 -31.02 -10.32
CA GLY A 327 16.83 -32.33 -10.91
C GLY A 327 17.35 -33.32 -9.89
N SER A 328 17.84 -34.47 -10.38
CA SER A 328 18.37 -35.56 -9.55
C SER A 328 19.63 -36.18 -10.16
N PRO A 329 20.50 -36.80 -9.34
CA PRO A 329 21.65 -37.57 -9.84
C PRO A 329 21.26 -38.75 -10.75
N SER A 330 20.04 -39.27 -10.59
CA SER A 330 19.47 -40.34 -11.43
C SER A 330 18.90 -39.82 -12.76
N GLU A 331 19.16 -38.55 -13.10
CA GLU A 331 18.73 -37.90 -14.35
C GLU A 331 17.23 -38.00 -14.63
N ARG A 332 16.42 -38.02 -13.57
CA ARG A 332 14.96 -37.99 -13.70
C ARG A 332 14.56 -36.74 -14.49
N THR A 333 13.87 -36.94 -15.61
CA THR A 333 13.56 -35.86 -16.55
C THR A 333 12.72 -34.79 -15.87
N THR A 334 13.30 -33.60 -15.71
CA THR A 334 12.67 -32.44 -15.09
C THR A 334 12.58 -31.34 -16.13
N LYS A 335 11.37 -30.98 -16.58
CA LYS A 335 11.20 -29.92 -17.59
C LYS A 335 10.79 -28.62 -16.91
N ILE A 336 11.48 -27.53 -17.21
CA ILE A 336 11.16 -26.19 -16.73
C ILE A 336 10.99 -25.27 -17.94
N GLU A 337 9.80 -24.72 -18.10
CA GLU A 337 9.45 -23.81 -19.18
C GLU A 337 9.14 -22.42 -18.61
N MET A 338 9.90 -21.43 -19.02
CA MET A 338 9.65 -20.04 -18.66
C MET A 338 8.56 -19.48 -19.56
N ILE A 339 7.52 -18.90 -18.96
CA ILE A 339 6.40 -18.31 -19.67
C ILE A 339 6.83 -16.93 -20.17
N GLY A 340 6.62 -16.68 -21.47
CA GLY A 340 6.94 -15.41 -22.10
C GLY A 340 5.74 -14.46 -22.12
N ILE A 341 6.02 -13.16 -22.08
CA ILE A 341 5.06 -12.09 -22.33
C ILE A 341 5.37 -11.41 -23.64
N LYS A 342 4.31 -11.12 -24.39
CA LYS A 342 4.41 -10.34 -25.61
C LYS A 342 4.53 -8.86 -25.24
N ILE A 343 5.68 -8.26 -25.52
CA ILE A 343 5.92 -6.83 -25.33
C ILE A 343 5.62 -6.09 -26.64
N ILE A 344 4.85 -5.01 -26.51
CA ILE A 344 4.44 -4.10 -27.59
C ILE A 344 4.49 -2.68 -27.04
N ASP A 345 4.92 -1.72 -27.85
CA ASP A 345 4.93 -0.29 -27.51
C ASP A 345 3.50 0.31 -27.51
N LYS A 346 2.74 0.00 -26.45
CA LYS A 346 1.35 0.45 -26.31
C LYS A 346 1.22 1.97 -26.22
N ASP A 347 2.20 2.66 -25.63
CA ASP A 347 2.14 4.11 -25.45
C ASP A 347 2.26 4.83 -26.80
N LYS A 348 3.20 4.40 -27.65
CA LYS A 348 3.34 4.94 -29.00
C LYS A 348 2.13 4.60 -29.87
N ILE A 349 1.61 3.37 -29.78
CA ILE A 349 0.36 2.99 -30.45
C ILE A 349 -0.79 3.91 -30.00
N LEU A 350 -0.93 4.17 -28.70
CA LEU A 350 -1.98 5.04 -28.16
C LEU A 350 -1.84 6.48 -28.64
N MET A 351 -0.61 7.02 -28.68
CA MET A 351 -0.35 8.38 -29.17
C MET A 351 -0.73 8.53 -30.66
N LEU A 352 -0.30 7.60 -31.52
CA LEU A 352 -0.63 7.62 -32.94
C LEU A 352 -2.12 7.40 -33.19
N THR A 353 -2.76 6.54 -32.39
CA THR A 353 -4.21 6.31 -32.42
C THR A 353 -4.98 7.59 -32.11
N LYS A 354 -4.55 8.35 -31.09
CA LYS A 354 -5.14 9.66 -30.75
C LYS A 354 -4.97 10.68 -31.88
N GLU A 355 -3.75 10.83 -32.42
CA GLU A 355 -3.49 11.75 -33.55
C GLU A 355 -4.38 11.40 -34.75
N ARG A 356 -4.47 10.11 -35.09
CA ARG A 356 -5.33 9.62 -36.18
C ARG A 356 -6.80 9.98 -35.95
N ASP A 357 -7.31 9.79 -34.73
CA ASP A 357 -8.71 10.02 -34.42
C ASP A 357 -9.07 11.52 -34.38
N GLU A 358 -8.15 12.38 -33.95
CA GLU A 358 -8.28 13.82 -34.06
C GLU A 358 -8.32 14.28 -35.53
N LEU A 359 -7.44 13.73 -36.39
CA LEU A 359 -7.46 14.00 -37.82
C LEU A 359 -8.73 13.51 -38.50
N LYS A 360 -9.24 12.33 -38.12
CA LYS A 360 -10.54 11.81 -38.61
C LYS A 360 -11.68 12.75 -38.25
N LYS A 361 -11.75 13.21 -36.99
CA LYS A 361 -12.76 14.19 -36.56
C LYS A 361 -12.66 15.50 -37.36
N ARG A 362 -11.45 16.03 -37.52
CA ARG A 362 -11.20 17.24 -38.31
C ARG A 362 -11.62 17.06 -39.76
N GLN A 363 -11.30 15.92 -40.37
CA GLN A 363 -11.73 15.59 -41.74
C GLN A 363 -13.25 15.58 -41.86
N GLN A 364 -13.94 14.95 -40.91
CA GLN A 364 -15.39 14.89 -40.90
C GLN A 364 -16.01 16.30 -40.79
N THR A 365 -15.52 17.14 -39.87
CA THR A 365 -16.01 18.52 -39.73
C THR A 365 -15.79 19.34 -41.02
N ILE A 366 -14.65 19.18 -41.68
CA ILE A 366 -14.33 19.85 -42.95
C ILE A 366 -15.29 19.39 -44.06
N VAL A 367 -15.53 18.09 -44.18
CA VAL A 367 -16.45 17.51 -45.18
C VAL A 367 -17.90 17.96 -44.92
N GLU A 368 -18.36 17.93 -43.67
CA GLU A 368 -19.69 18.40 -43.28
C GLU A 368 -19.88 19.90 -43.54
N SER A 369 -18.86 20.70 -43.27
CA SER A 369 -18.86 22.14 -43.56
C SER A 369 -18.96 22.39 -45.07
N ALA A 370 -18.26 21.59 -45.89
CA ALA A 370 -18.35 21.64 -47.35
C ALA A 370 -19.77 21.31 -47.85
N MET A 371 -20.41 20.28 -47.28
CA MET A 371 -21.77 19.88 -47.64
C MET A 371 -22.82 20.93 -47.24
N LYS A 372 -22.61 21.65 -46.13
CA LYS A 372 -23.47 22.78 -45.72
C LYS A 372 -23.32 23.95 -46.69
N LEU A 373 -22.08 24.28 -47.09
CA LEU A 373 -21.79 25.31 -48.09
C LEU A 373 -22.43 25.02 -49.44
N SER A 374 -22.40 23.76 -49.92
CA SER A 374 -23.03 23.39 -51.19
C SER A 374 -24.57 23.48 -51.18
N LYS A 375 -25.20 23.46 -50.00
CA LYS A 375 -26.66 23.61 -49.86
C LYS A 375 -27.12 25.07 -49.74
N ASN A 376 -26.20 26.00 -49.50
CA ASN A 376 -26.54 27.40 -49.25
C ASN A 376 -26.53 28.20 -50.56
N ARG A 377 -27.70 28.47 -51.14
CA ARG A 377 -27.90 29.08 -52.47
C ARG A 377 -27.72 30.61 -52.54
N MET A 378 -27.01 31.22 -51.59
CA MET A 378 -26.94 32.69 -51.41
C MET A 378 -25.61 33.33 -51.85
N SER A 379 -24.74 32.63 -52.59
CA SER A 379 -23.47 33.19 -53.08
C SER A 379 -23.25 32.86 -54.57
N SER A 380 -22.42 33.65 -55.27
CA SER A 380 -22.07 33.45 -56.68
C SER A 380 -21.50 32.05 -56.93
N GLU A 381 -21.87 31.41 -58.04
CA GLU A 381 -21.50 30.01 -58.34
C GLU A 381 -19.97 29.77 -58.40
N ASP A 382 -19.20 30.75 -58.90
CA ASP A 382 -17.74 30.65 -59.03
C ASP A 382 -17.01 30.67 -57.67
N ASP A 383 -17.43 31.54 -56.73
CA ASP A 383 -16.83 31.64 -55.38
C ASP A 383 -17.08 30.39 -54.53
N ILE A 384 -18.21 29.71 -54.75
CA ILE A 384 -18.56 28.46 -54.08
C ILE A 384 -17.69 27.32 -54.61
N ALA A 385 -17.50 27.26 -55.93
CA ALA A 385 -16.71 26.22 -56.58
C ALA A 385 -15.24 26.23 -56.12
N GLU A 386 -14.62 27.42 -56.03
CA GLU A 386 -13.24 27.57 -55.58
C GLU A 386 -13.05 27.14 -54.11
N LYS A 387 -13.97 27.54 -53.22
CA LYS A 387 -13.95 27.12 -51.81
C LYS A 387 -14.13 25.61 -51.65
N ILE A 388 -15.01 24.98 -52.43
CA ILE A 388 -15.19 23.53 -52.41
C ILE A 388 -13.93 22.81 -52.90
N ALA A 389 -13.26 23.32 -53.93
CA ALA A 389 -12.01 22.75 -54.43
C ALA A 389 -10.89 22.81 -53.36
N MET A 390 -10.77 23.93 -52.66
CA MET A 390 -9.82 24.09 -51.55
C MET A 390 -10.09 23.11 -50.40
N VAL A 391 -11.36 22.93 -50.03
CA VAL A 391 -11.78 21.98 -48.98
C VAL A 391 -11.51 20.53 -49.39
N LYS A 392 -11.79 20.15 -50.65
CA LYS A 392 -11.45 18.82 -51.17
C LYS A 392 -9.95 18.55 -51.10
N LYS A 393 -9.12 19.53 -51.48
CA LYS A 393 -7.65 19.42 -51.39
C LYS A 393 -7.18 19.23 -49.95
N GLN A 394 -7.73 19.99 -49.00
CA GLN A 394 -7.43 19.83 -47.57
C GLN A 394 -7.88 18.46 -47.03
N SER A 395 -9.05 17.98 -47.43
CA SER A 395 -9.58 16.67 -47.04
C SER A 395 -8.71 15.52 -47.55
N LEU A 396 -8.18 15.63 -48.78
CA LEU A 396 -7.23 14.65 -49.34
C LEU A 396 -5.92 14.59 -48.53
N ILE A 397 -5.32 15.74 -48.21
CA ILE A 397 -4.09 15.79 -47.40
C ILE A 397 -4.29 15.13 -46.02
N ILE A 398 -5.43 15.40 -45.37
CA ILE A 398 -5.76 14.79 -44.09
C ILE A 398 -5.98 13.28 -44.25
N LYS A 399 -6.63 12.84 -45.35
CA LYS A 399 -6.82 11.42 -45.66
C LYS A 399 -5.49 10.68 -45.80
N ASP A 400 -4.55 11.24 -46.56
CA ASP A 400 -3.23 10.66 -46.78
C ASP A 400 -2.46 10.53 -45.46
N ARG A 401 -2.56 11.54 -44.59
CA ARG A 401 -1.95 11.49 -43.25
C ARG A 401 -2.58 10.41 -42.36
N ILE A 402 -3.91 10.24 -42.40
CA ILE A 402 -4.61 9.16 -41.68
C ILE A 402 -4.13 7.79 -42.16
N GLU A 403 -3.94 7.61 -43.47
CA GLU A 403 -3.44 6.36 -44.05
C GLU A 403 -2.02 6.06 -43.62
N LEU A 404 -1.14 7.07 -43.60
CA LEU A 404 0.21 6.94 -43.05
C LEU A 404 0.20 6.50 -41.58
N LEU A 405 -0.64 7.13 -40.75
CA LEU A 405 -0.76 6.77 -39.33
C LEU A 405 -1.29 5.34 -39.15
N ASN A 406 -2.25 4.90 -39.96
CA ASN A 406 -2.73 3.52 -39.94
C ASN A 406 -1.61 2.52 -40.25
N ASN A 407 -0.79 2.81 -41.27
CA ASN A 407 0.34 1.96 -41.63
C ASN A 407 1.38 1.92 -40.49
N GLN A 408 1.66 3.05 -39.84
CA GLN A 408 2.58 3.11 -38.70
C GLN A 408 2.05 2.34 -37.48
N ILE A 409 0.76 2.48 -37.16
CA ILE A 409 0.12 1.70 -36.09
C ILE A 409 0.22 0.21 -36.41
N HIS A 410 -0.11 -0.18 -37.65
CA HIS A 410 -0.06 -1.58 -38.06
C HIS A 410 1.37 -2.17 -38.03
N GLN A 411 2.38 -1.37 -38.40
CA GLN A 411 3.78 -1.76 -38.26
C GLN A 411 4.14 -1.99 -36.78
N LEU A 412 3.79 -1.05 -35.90
CA LEU A 412 4.07 -1.18 -34.46
C LEU A 412 3.30 -2.32 -33.79
N GLU A 413 2.09 -2.64 -34.25
CA GLU A 413 1.33 -3.81 -33.78
C GLU A 413 1.99 -5.13 -34.17
N ASN A 414 2.70 -5.14 -35.30
CA ASN A 414 3.46 -6.29 -35.80
C ASN A 414 4.90 -6.34 -35.25
N GLU A 415 5.43 -5.22 -34.76
CA GLU A 415 6.70 -5.14 -34.04
C GLU A 415 6.48 -5.53 -32.56
N TRP A 416 6.65 -6.81 -32.26
CA TRP A 416 6.61 -7.31 -30.91
C TRP A 416 7.84 -8.16 -30.60
N SER A 417 8.29 -8.10 -29.34
CA SER A 417 9.29 -9.00 -28.80
C SER A 417 8.64 -9.95 -27.79
N MET A 418 9.18 -11.16 -27.69
CA MET A 418 8.89 -12.02 -26.55
C MET A 418 9.92 -11.74 -25.47
N GLU A 419 9.45 -11.40 -24.28
CA GLU A 419 10.30 -11.28 -23.10
C GLU A 419 9.90 -12.33 -22.07
N TYR A 420 10.88 -12.78 -21.29
CA TYR A 420 10.67 -13.74 -20.22
C TYR A 420 11.14 -13.07 -18.93
N PRO A 421 10.22 -12.47 -18.15
CA PRO A 421 10.57 -11.69 -16.97
C PRO A 421 11.09 -12.57 -15.83
N GLY A 422 10.73 -13.85 -15.83
CA GLY A 422 11.15 -14.82 -14.85
C GLY A 422 12.61 -15.25 -14.96
N SER A 423 13.09 -15.87 -13.89
CA SER A 423 14.42 -16.48 -13.83
C SER A 423 14.43 -17.75 -13.01
N ILE A 424 15.45 -18.59 -13.20
CA ILE A 424 15.66 -19.81 -12.42
C ILE A 424 16.91 -19.61 -11.57
N SER A 425 16.75 -19.62 -10.26
CA SER A 425 17.83 -19.45 -9.28
C SER A 425 18.04 -20.76 -8.52
N CYS A 426 19.20 -21.38 -8.72
CA CYS A 426 19.59 -22.62 -8.07
C CYS A 426 20.69 -22.40 -7.02
N LYS A 427 20.33 -22.44 -5.73
CA LYS A 427 21.25 -22.11 -4.62
C LYS A 427 22.37 -23.11 -4.43
N ARG A 428 22.25 -24.34 -4.94
CA ARG A 428 23.28 -25.38 -4.77
C ARG A 428 23.61 -26.11 -6.07
N ARG A 429 22.69 -26.89 -6.64
CA ARG A 429 23.02 -27.75 -7.79
C ARG A 429 21.88 -27.93 -8.78
N LEU A 430 22.18 -27.66 -10.05
CA LEU A 430 21.34 -27.92 -11.21
C LEU A 430 21.89 -29.13 -11.96
N TYR A 431 21.12 -30.20 -12.02
CA TYR A 431 21.51 -31.48 -12.64
C TYR A 431 21.26 -31.51 -14.16
N GLN A 432 22.09 -32.26 -14.89
CA GLN A 432 22.03 -32.34 -16.37
C GLN A 432 20.71 -32.90 -16.93
N GLY A 433 19.99 -33.72 -16.16
CA GLY A 433 18.68 -34.25 -16.55
C GLY A 433 17.55 -33.19 -16.63
N VAL A 434 17.85 -31.95 -16.25
CA VAL A 434 16.91 -30.83 -16.30
C VAL A 434 16.89 -30.23 -17.71
N LYS A 435 15.69 -29.97 -18.25
CA LYS A 435 15.50 -29.34 -19.55
C LYS A 435 14.84 -27.99 -19.32
N ILE A 436 15.59 -26.91 -19.54
CA ILE A 436 15.10 -25.54 -19.37
C ILE A 436 14.82 -24.94 -20.75
N SER A 437 13.66 -24.30 -20.92
CA SER A 437 13.31 -23.61 -22.16
C SER A 437 12.65 -22.25 -21.91
N PHE A 438 12.93 -21.33 -22.82
CA PHE A 438 12.32 -19.99 -22.91
C PHE A 438 11.63 -19.94 -24.29
N GLY A 439 10.37 -20.36 -24.34
CA GLY A 439 9.68 -20.61 -25.61
C GLY A 439 10.34 -21.74 -26.40
N GLU A 440 10.75 -21.45 -27.64
CA GLU A 440 11.42 -22.41 -28.52
C GLU A 440 12.91 -22.57 -28.18
N GLU A 441 13.51 -21.57 -27.54
CA GLU A 441 14.92 -21.60 -27.13
C GLU A 441 15.13 -22.53 -25.94
N ARG A 442 16.21 -23.30 -25.98
CA ARG A 442 16.56 -24.26 -24.93
C ARG A 442 17.89 -23.90 -24.30
N PHE A 443 17.97 -24.00 -22.98
CA PHE A 443 19.23 -23.87 -22.27
C PHE A 443 20.10 -25.11 -22.52
N HIS A 444 21.40 -24.88 -22.78
CA HIS A 444 22.37 -25.93 -23.05
C HIS A 444 23.42 -25.92 -21.93
N PHE A 445 23.68 -27.09 -21.35
CA PHE A 445 24.67 -27.24 -20.29
C PHE A 445 26.09 -27.23 -20.88
N GLU A 446 26.95 -26.35 -20.38
CA GLU A 446 28.38 -26.34 -20.73
C GLU A 446 29.21 -27.32 -19.88
N LEU A 447 28.74 -27.61 -18.65
CA LEU A 447 29.38 -28.49 -17.68
C LEU A 447 28.41 -29.58 -17.21
N ASN A 448 28.95 -30.69 -16.69
CA ASN A 448 28.15 -31.83 -16.22
C ASN A 448 27.13 -31.45 -15.13
N ASN A 449 27.42 -30.44 -14.31
CA ASN A 449 26.48 -29.85 -13.36
C ASN A 449 26.83 -28.38 -13.15
N LEU A 450 25.80 -27.56 -12.91
CA LEU A 450 25.98 -26.16 -12.51
C LEU A 450 25.70 -26.00 -11.03
N GLU A 451 26.52 -25.21 -10.36
CA GLU A 451 26.37 -24.88 -8.96
C GLU A 451 26.19 -23.37 -8.80
N HIS A 452 25.39 -22.95 -7.81
CA HIS A 452 25.15 -21.53 -7.50
C HIS A 452 24.85 -20.67 -8.75
N CYS A 453 23.88 -21.11 -9.56
CA CYS A 453 23.63 -20.49 -10.87
C CYS A 453 22.27 -19.79 -10.94
N LYS A 454 22.22 -18.68 -11.69
CA LYS A 454 20.99 -18.01 -12.10
C LYS A 454 20.86 -18.09 -13.63
N ILE A 455 19.74 -18.59 -14.14
CA ILE A 455 19.45 -18.69 -15.57
C ILE A 455 18.29 -17.74 -15.88
N PHE A 456 18.48 -16.82 -16.82
CA PHE A 456 17.50 -15.78 -17.14
C PHE A 456 17.59 -15.37 -18.61
N TRP A 457 16.55 -14.69 -19.09
CA TRP A 457 16.51 -14.13 -20.43
C TRP A 457 16.98 -12.68 -20.43
N CYS A 458 17.88 -12.35 -21.36
CA CYS A 458 18.34 -10.97 -21.55
C CYS A 458 18.81 -10.80 -23.00
N ASP A 459 18.42 -9.68 -23.61
CA ASP A 459 18.79 -9.29 -24.97
C ASP A 459 18.58 -10.41 -26.03
N GLY A 460 17.46 -11.12 -25.92
CA GLY A 460 17.07 -12.15 -26.90
C GLY A 460 17.79 -13.49 -26.72
N LYS A 461 18.49 -13.71 -25.59
CA LYS A 461 19.26 -14.93 -25.32
C LYS A 461 19.06 -15.41 -23.90
N ILE A 462 19.31 -16.71 -23.71
CA ILE A 462 19.40 -17.31 -22.38
C ILE A 462 20.81 -17.06 -21.83
N ILE A 463 20.89 -16.44 -20.66
CA ILE A 463 22.14 -16.12 -19.95
C ILE A 463 22.24 -16.97 -18.69
N GLN A 464 23.43 -17.53 -18.45
CA GLN A 464 23.82 -18.15 -17.19
C GLN A 464 24.69 -17.18 -16.40
N GLY A 465 24.20 -16.73 -15.25
CA GLY A 465 24.93 -15.98 -14.24
C GLY A 465 25.27 -16.82 -13.00
N THR A 466 26.06 -16.25 -12.10
CA THR A 466 26.30 -16.78 -10.75
C THR A 466 25.36 -16.08 -9.77
N LEU A 467 24.90 -16.81 -8.75
CA LEU A 467 23.99 -16.32 -7.71
C LEU A 467 24.66 -15.40 -6.69
#